data_AF-A0A0F8X674-F1
#
_entry.id   AF-A0A0F8X674-F1
#
_cell.length_a   1.000
_cell.length_b   1.000
_cell.length_c   1.000
_cell.angle_alpha   90.00
_cell.angle_beta   90.00
_cell.angle_gamma   90.00
#
_symmetry.space_group_name_H-M   'P 1'
#
loop_
_entity.id
_entity.type
_entity.pdbx_description
1 polymer ?
#
loop_
_entity_poly.entity_id
_entity_poly.type
_entity_poly.pdbx_seq_one_letter_code
_entity_poly.pdbx_strand_id
1 'polypeptide(L)'
;YETDRLKPDADDSQIISCAISNGEHTVAYPWVGEAIIETSRLLRSPIPKIAANIKFEERWTRKVLGHGVRNWKRDTMQAAHVLNNEPGITSVKFQAFVRLGVGDYDSHIVPYFKSASSNAPNRIKELNLSDLLLYNGMDALLEFKIAEKQMKEMGDKI
;
A
#
# COMPACT_ATOMS: atom_id res chain seq x y z
N TYR A 1 3.16 -1.41 -1.05
CA TYR A 1 4.04 -2.58 -1.32
C TYR A 1 3.49 -3.83 -0.66
N GLU A 2 3.79 -5.01 -1.19
CA GLU A 2 3.65 -6.27 -0.44
C GLU A 2 5.01 -6.87 -0.10
N THR A 3 5.15 -7.32 1.14
CA THR A 3 6.46 -7.59 1.74
C THR A 3 6.43 -8.85 2.58
N ASP A 4 7.59 -9.47 2.76
CA ASP A 4 7.71 -10.72 3.51
C ASP A 4 7.66 -10.54 5.03
N ARG A 5 7.48 -9.32 5.53
CA ARG A 5 7.41 -8.99 6.97
C ARG A 5 6.90 -7.57 7.17
N LEU A 6 6.52 -7.20 8.39
CA LEU A 6 5.98 -5.86 8.64
C LEU A 6 7.05 -4.76 8.61
N LYS A 7 8.28 -5.07 8.98
CA LYS A 7 9.38 -4.10 9.09
C LYS A 7 10.64 -4.58 8.36
N PRO A 8 11.33 -3.69 7.64
CA PRO A 8 12.45 -4.08 6.78
C PRO A 8 13.80 -4.12 7.51
N ASP A 9 13.83 -4.24 8.83
CA ASP A 9 15.08 -4.06 9.60
C ASP A 9 16.03 -5.25 9.44
N ALA A 10 15.48 -6.45 9.22
CA ALA A 10 16.28 -7.65 8.98
C ALA A 10 17.02 -7.59 7.64
N ASP A 11 18.20 -8.21 7.56
CA ASP A 11 19.05 -8.14 6.37
C ASP A 11 18.47 -8.89 5.17
N ASP A 12 17.64 -9.90 5.42
CA ASP A 12 16.96 -10.70 4.41
C ASP A 12 15.56 -10.18 4.06
N SER A 13 15.19 -8.97 4.49
CA SER A 13 13.89 -8.36 4.22
C SER A 13 13.64 -8.14 2.73
N GLN A 14 12.46 -8.52 2.24
CA GLN A 14 12.12 -8.46 0.81
C GLN A 14 10.77 -7.79 0.54
N ILE A 15 10.76 -6.92 -0.46
CA ILE A 15 9.53 -6.54 -1.17
C ILE A 15 9.26 -7.63 -2.20
N ILE A 16 8.04 -8.16 -2.21
CA ILE A 16 7.62 -9.27 -3.07
C ILE A 16 6.88 -8.76 -4.30
N SER A 17 5.99 -7.79 -4.12
CA SER A 17 5.29 -7.14 -5.22
C SER A 17 5.00 -5.66 -4.94
N CYS A 18 4.72 -4.93 -6.00
CA CYS A 18 4.28 -3.54 -5.93
C CYS A 18 3.10 -3.34 -6.88
N ALA A 19 2.21 -2.42 -6.53
CA ALA A 19 1.16 -1.97 -7.39
C ALA A 19 1.10 -0.45 -7.40
N ILE A 20 0.70 0.11 -8.55
CA ILE A 20 0.50 1.53 -8.76
C ILE A 20 -0.87 1.71 -9.44
N SER A 21 -1.64 2.68 -8.97
CA SER A 21 -2.91 3.08 -9.58
C SER A 21 -2.97 4.58 -9.81
N ASN A 22 -3.60 4.99 -10.90
CA ASN A 22 -4.02 6.38 -11.13
C ASN A 22 -5.55 6.56 -10.96
N GLY A 23 -6.24 5.57 -10.41
CA GLY A 23 -7.69 5.56 -10.23
C GLY A 23 -8.49 5.11 -11.45
N GLU A 24 -7.87 4.92 -12.61
CA GLU A 24 -8.51 4.37 -13.82
C GLU A 24 -7.81 3.08 -14.25
N HIS A 25 -6.48 3.13 -14.34
CA HIS A 25 -5.62 2.01 -14.64
C HIS A 25 -4.78 1.66 -13.42
N THR A 26 -4.66 0.35 -13.18
CA THR A 26 -3.88 -0.20 -12.08
C THR A 26 -2.98 -1.29 -12.62
N VAL A 27 -1.72 -1.26 -12.22
CA VAL A 27 -0.72 -2.25 -12.60
C VAL A 27 -0.11 -2.81 -11.32
N ALA A 28 -0.20 -4.11 -11.13
CA ALA A 28 0.48 -4.86 -10.09
C ALA A 28 1.53 -5.77 -10.73
N TYR A 29 2.71 -5.85 -10.12
CA TYR A 29 3.83 -6.58 -10.68
C TYR A 29 4.75 -7.17 -9.60
N PRO A 30 5.42 -8.30 -9.88
CA PRO A 30 6.46 -8.82 -9.01
C PRO A 30 7.61 -7.82 -8.88
N TRP A 31 8.21 -7.74 -7.69
CA TRP A 31 9.30 -6.81 -7.42
C TRP A 31 10.65 -7.31 -7.94
N VAL A 32 10.83 -7.29 -9.26
CA VAL A 32 12.01 -7.84 -9.95
C VAL A 32 12.45 -6.97 -11.13
N GLY A 33 13.73 -7.07 -11.49
CA GLY A 33 14.27 -6.51 -12.74
C GLY A 33 13.98 -5.02 -12.96
N GLU A 34 13.59 -4.68 -14.19
CA GLU A 34 13.31 -3.29 -14.61
C GLU A 34 12.19 -2.62 -13.81
N ALA A 35 11.24 -3.41 -13.28
CA ALA A 35 10.15 -2.87 -12.49
C ALA A 35 10.65 -2.14 -11.24
N ILE A 36 11.74 -2.61 -10.62
CA ILE A 36 12.39 -1.95 -9.48
C ILE A 36 12.95 -0.59 -9.89
N ILE A 37 13.63 -0.53 -11.04
CA ILE A 37 14.28 0.68 -11.56
C ILE A 37 13.22 1.75 -11.87
N GLU A 38 12.16 1.36 -12.57
CA GLU A 38 11.09 2.27 -12.96
C GLU A 38 10.25 2.73 -11.78
N THR A 39 9.96 1.84 -10.82
CA THR A 39 9.30 2.25 -9.58
C THR A 39 10.17 3.24 -8.80
N SER A 40 11.47 2.97 -8.68
CA SER A 40 12.42 3.84 -8.00
C SER A 40 12.49 5.23 -8.66
N ARG A 41 12.43 5.29 -10.00
CA ARG A 41 12.33 6.55 -10.76
C ARG A 41 11.03 7.29 -10.47
N LEU A 42 9.90 6.59 -10.47
CA LEU A 42 8.59 7.17 -10.14
C LEU A 42 8.57 7.75 -8.71
N LEU A 43 9.10 7.02 -7.72
CA LEU A 43 9.09 7.45 -6.33
C LEU A 43 9.94 8.71 -6.09
N ARG A 44 11.01 8.92 -6.87
CA ARG A 44 11.80 10.17 -6.85
C ARG A 44 11.23 11.30 -7.69
N SER A 45 10.28 11.01 -8.57
CA SER A 45 9.67 12.01 -9.46
C SER A 45 8.87 13.06 -8.66
N PRO A 46 8.56 14.24 -9.24
CA PRO A 46 7.70 15.22 -8.61
C PRO A 46 6.21 14.83 -8.64
N ILE A 47 5.84 13.71 -9.26
CA ILE A 47 4.44 13.26 -9.32
C ILE A 47 3.93 13.05 -7.88
N PRO A 48 2.74 13.53 -7.51
CA PRO A 48 2.14 13.29 -6.20
C PRO A 48 1.91 11.79 -5.93
N LYS A 49 2.18 11.31 -4.72
CA LYS A 49 1.89 9.92 -4.31
C LYS A 49 0.84 9.88 -3.21
N ILE A 50 0.01 8.85 -3.27
CA ILE A 50 -1.01 8.52 -2.28
C ILE A 50 -0.70 7.10 -1.81
N ALA A 51 -0.85 6.85 -0.51
CA ALA A 51 -0.88 5.49 0.04
C ALA A 51 -1.66 5.46 1.36
N ALA A 52 -1.93 4.28 1.91
CA ALA A 52 -2.33 4.14 3.32
C ALA A 52 -1.10 3.88 4.20
N ASN A 53 -1.01 4.56 5.34
CA ASN A 53 0.10 4.40 6.29
C ASN A 53 1.46 4.62 5.60
N ILE A 54 1.67 5.84 5.06
CA ILE A 54 2.85 6.20 4.24
C ILE A 54 4.18 5.92 4.95
N LYS A 55 4.17 5.87 6.29
CA LYS A 55 5.32 5.48 7.11
C LYS A 55 5.84 4.08 6.74
N PHE A 56 4.95 3.14 6.43
CA PHE A 56 5.34 1.79 5.99
C PHE A 56 6.05 1.85 4.64
N GLU A 57 5.42 2.46 3.63
CA GLU A 57 5.97 2.64 2.29
C GLU A 57 7.33 3.37 2.32
N GLU A 58 7.41 4.47 3.07
CA GLU A 58 8.61 5.29 3.20
C GLU A 58 9.77 4.49 3.84
N ARG A 59 9.50 3.69 4.88
CA ARG A 59 10.53 2.89 5.55
C ARG A 59 11.08 1.80 4.64
N TRP A 60 10.21 1.10 3.93
CA TRP A 60 10.60 0.08 2.95
C TRP A 60 11.39 0.69 1.79
N THR A 61 10.93 1.82 1.25
CA THR A 61 11.64 2.55 0.19
C THR A 61 13.06 2.91 0.65
N ARG A 62 13.21 3.45 1.86
CA ARG A 62 14.53 3.84 2.38
C ARG A 62 15.47 2.66 2.57
N LYS A 63 14.99 1.55 3.14
CA LYS A 63 15.83 0.36 3.34
C LYS A 63 16.25 -0.25 2.00
N VAL A 64 15.30 -0.44 1.08
CA VAL A 64 15.52 -1.25 -0.13
C VAL A 64 16.13 -0.43 -1.27
N LEU A 65 15.75 0.83 -1.40
CA LEU A 65 16.17 1.69 -2.51
C LEU A 65 17.17 2.78 -2.11
N GLY A 66 17.45 2.96 -0.81
CA GLY A 66 18.41 3.95 -0.31
C GLY A 66 17.96 5.41 -0.41
N HIS A 67 16.69 5.66 -0.73
CA HIS A 67 16.12 7.01 -0.79
C HIS A 67 14.69 7.05 -0.25
N GLY A 68 14.17 8.24 0.03
CA GLY A 68 12.76 8.45 0.41
C GLY A 68 11.84 8.65 -0.80
N VAL A 69 10.54 8.65 -0.56
CA VAL A 69 9.54 9.00 -1.60
C VAL A 69 9.34 10.50 -1.63
N ARG A 70 9.37 11.08 -2.82
CA ARG A 70 9.16 12.51 -3.03
C ARG A 70 7.67 12.81 -3.20
N ASN A 71 7.21 13.93 -2.67
CA ASN A 71 5.85 14.46 -2.88
C ASN A 71 4.72 13.51 -2.43
N TRP A 72 4.80 13.02 -1.19
CA TRP A 72 3.63 12.44 -0.52
C TRP A 72 2.51 13.48 -0.45
N LYS A 73 1.38 13.17 -1.05
CA LYS A 73 0.21 14.07 -1.16
C LYS A 73 -0.87 13.69 -0.17
N ARG A 74 -1.04 12.39 0.11
CA ARG A 74 -2.09 11.90 1.00
C ARG A 74 -1.66 10.59 1.67
N ASP A 75 -1.89 10.52 2.98
CA ASP A 75 -2.01 9.27 3.72
C ASP A 75 -3.49 9.04 4.03
N THR A 76 -4.10 8.01 3.44
CA THR A 76 -5.53 7.75 3.61
C THR A 76 -5.90 7.35 5.03
N MET A 77 -4.97 6.75 5.78
CA MET A 77 -5.18 6.37 7.18
C MET A 77 -5.23 7.62 8.07
N GLN A 78 -4.34 8.60 7.82
CA GLN A 78 -4.35 9.88 8.55
C GLN A 78 -5.58 10.72 8.20
N ALA A 79 -5.94 10.79 6.92
CA ALA A 79 -7.13 11.51 6.50
C ALA A 79 -8.41 10.88 7.09
N ALA A 80 -8.50 9.55 7.13
CA ALA A 80 -9.59 8.86 7.81
C ALA A 80 -9.67 9.25 9.29
N HIS A 81 -8.54 9.27 9.99
CA HIS A 81 -8.47 9.65 11.40
C HIS A 81 -8.89 11.11 11.67
N VAL A 82 -8.52 12.03 10.78
CA VAL A 82 -8.91 13.45 10.87
C VAL A 82 -10.41 13.64 10.63
N LEU A 83 -10.97 12.91 9.66
CA LEU A 83 -12.40 12.98 9.33
C LEU A 83 -13.27 12.34 10.42
N ASN A 84 -12.81 11.24 11.01
CA ASN A 84 -13.42 10.59 12.15
C ASN A 84 -12.32 9.89 12.98
N ASN A 85 -12.21 10.26 14.25
CA ASN A 85 -11.16 9.78 15.14
C ASN A 85 -11.57 8.54 15.97
N GLU A 86 -12.72 7.92 15.68
CA GLU A 86 -13.14 6.69 16.34
C GLU A 86 -12.11 5.55 16.14
N PRO A 87 -11.87 4.72 17.15
CA PRO A 87 -10.95 3.59 17.01
C PRO A 87 -11.41 2.57 15.96
N GLY A 88 -10.46 2.01 15.21
CA GLY A 88 -10.69 0.85 14.34
C GLY A 88 -11.18 1.15 12.91
N ILE A 89 -11.39 2.42 12.56
CA ILE A 89 -12.01 2.78 11.26
C ILE A 89 -11.01 3.19 10.18
N THR A 90 -9.72 3.31 10.48
CA THR A 90 -8.75 3.95 9.56
C THR A 90 -8.12 3.02 8.53
N SER A 91 -8.42 1.72 8.58
CA SER A 91 -7.86 0.73 7.63
C SER A 91 -8.45 0.89 6.22
N VAL A 92 -7.66 0.54 5.19
CA VAL A 92 -8.11 0.52 3.79
C VAL A 92 -9.37 -0.33 3.64
N LYS A 93 -9.42 -1.51 4.26
CA LYS A 93 -10.56 -2.44 4.19
C LYS A 93 -11.84 -1.82 4.72
N PHE A 94 -11.78 -1.21 5.91
CA PHE A 94 -12.92 -0.53 6.49
C PHE A 94 -13.35 0.67 5.62
N GLN A 95 -12.40 1.49 5.21
CA GLN A 95 -12.67 2.68 4.40
C GLN A 95 -13.22 2.31 3.01
N ALA A 96 -12.74 1.23 2.40
CA ALA A 96 -13.26 0.70 1.14
C ALA A 96 -14.70 0.21 1.30
N PHE A 97 -15.01 -0.49 2.39
CA PHE A 97 -16.37 -0.93 2.69
C PHE A 97 -17.33 0.25 2.85
N VAL A 98 -17.04 1.18 3.77
CA VAL A 98 -17.99 2.26 4.11
C VAL A 98 -18.10 3.33 3.03
N ARG A 99 -17.04 3.59 2.26
CA ARG A 99 -17.03 4.67 1.24
C ARG A 99 -17.32 4.19 -0.17
N LEU A 100 -16.98 2.94 -0.49
CA LEU A 100 -17.01 2.41 -1.85
C LEU A 100 -17.93 1.19 -1.99
N GLY A 101 -18.44 0.63 -0.89
CA GLY A 101 -19.29 -0.57 -0.91
C GLY A 101 -18.53 -1.86 -1.26
N VAL A 102 -17.21 -1.85 -1.13
CA VAL A 102 -16.37 -3.00 -1.44
C VAL A 102 -16.33 -3.94 -0.24
N GLY A 103 -16.82 -5.17 -0.45
CA GLY A 103 -16.83 -6.22 0.57
C GLY A 103 -15.46 -6.86 0.79
N ASP A 104 -15.47 -8.07 1.34
CA ASP A 104 -14.26 -8.87 1.54
C ASP A 104 -13.58 -9.23 0.21
N TYR A 105 -12.30 -8.87 0.08
CA TYR A 105 -11.46 -9.22 -1.07
C TYR A 105 -10.14 -9.89 -0.65
N ASP A 106 -9.95 -10.15 0.64
CA ASP A 106 -8.63 -10.44 1.21
C ASP A 106 -8.61 -11.54 2.27
N SER A 107 -9.76 -12.07 2.71
CA SER A 107 -9.82 -13.13 3.72
C SER A 107 -8.98 -14.36 3.39
N HIS A 108 -8.82 -14.67 2.10
CA HIS A 108 -7.99 -15.79 1.63
C HIS A 108 -6.48 -15.49 1.65
N ILE A 109 -6.09 -14.21 1.76
CA ILE A 109 -4.69 -13.73 1.75
C ILE A 109 -4.19 -13.45 3.16
N VAL A 110 -5.01 -12.86 4.03
CA VAL A 110 -4.65 -12.44 5.40
C VAL A 110 -3.90 -13.49 6.22
N PRO A 111 -4.24 -14.79 6.19
CA PRO A 111 -3.50 -15.81 6.93
C PRO A 111 -2.00 -15.85 6.60
N TYR A 112 -1.62 -15.49 5.36
CA TYR A 112 -0.24 -15.54 4.89
C TYR A 112 0.60 -14.34 5.31
N PHE A 113 -0.02 -13.24 5.75
CA PHE A 113 0.71 -12.06 6.23
C PHE A 113 1.07 -12.12 7.71
N LYS A 114 0.54 -13.10 8.45
CA LYS A 114 0.82 -13.29 9.87
C LYS A 114 2.25 -13.79 10.07
N SER A 115 2.93 -13.22 11.06
CA SER A 115 4.30 -13.56 11.46
C SER A 115 4.41 -13.50 12.99
N ALA A 116 5.45 -14.13 13.54
CA ALA A 116 5.67 -14.17 14.99
C ALA A 116 6.06 -12.81 15.58
N SER A 117 6.67 -11.93 14.78
CA SER A 117 7.04 -10.57 15.16
C SER A 117 7.12 -9.69 13.93
N SER A 118 7.22 -8.36 14.10
CA SER A 118 7.27 -7.44 12.96
C SER A 118 8.46 -7.66 12.01
N ASN A 119 9.56 -8.24 12.49
CA ASN A 119 10.77 -8.52 11.69
C ASN A 119 10.87 -10.00 11.24
N ALA A 120 9.99 -10.86 11.74
CA ALA A 120 9.98 -12.26 11.35
C ALA A 120 9.31 -12.40 9.97
N PRO A 121 9.80 -13.31 9.13
CA PRO A 121 9.15 -13.59 7.86
C PRO A 121 7.72 -14.08 8.07
N ASN A 122 6.83 -13.66 7.18
CA ASN A 122 5.49 -14.17 7.01
C ASN A 122 5.50 -15.29 5.95
N ARG A 123 4.30 -15.73 5.56
CA ARG A 123 4.08 -16.83 4.62
C ARG A 123 3.67 -16.33 3.23
N ILE A 124 3.89 -15.06 2.90
CA ILE A 124 3.46 -14.44 1.63
C ILE A 124 3.97 -15.19 0.40
N LYS A 125 5.15 -15.82 0.50
CA LYS A 125 5.78 -16.58 -0.59
C LYS A 125 5.10 -17.93 -0.87
N GLU A 126 4.18 -18.35 -0.01
CA GLU A 126 3.34 -19.54 -0.23
C GLU A 126 2.09 -19.23 -1.06
N LEU A 127 1.74 -17.95 -1.26
CA LEU A 127 0.60 -17.55 -2.07
C LEU A 127 0.86 -17.78 -3.56
N ASN A 128 -0.23 -18.04 -4.30
CA ASN A 128 -0.18 -17.92 -5.74
C ASN A 128 0.14 -16.47 -6.12
N LEU A 129 1.10 -16.28 -7.02
CA LEU A 129 1.53 -14.95 -7.43
C LEU A 129 0.38 -14.12 -7.98
N SER A 130 -0.52 -14.72 -8.76
CA SER A 130 -1.67 -14.02 -9.33
C SER A 130 -2.61 -13.47 -8.26
N ASP A 131 -2.86 -14.23 -7.18
CA ASP A 131 -3.71 -13.80 -6.07
C ASP A 131 -3.06 -12.65 -5.30
N LEU A 132 -1.73 -12.74 -5.07
CA LEU A 132 -0.97 -11.66 -4.44
C LEU A 132 -0.98 -10.38 -5.27
N LEU A 133 -0.79 -10.49 -6.59
CA LEU A 133 -0.82 -9.34 -7.50
C LEU A 133 -2.22 -8.73 -7.59
N LEU A 134 -3.27 -9.54 -7.60
CA LEU A 134 -4.64 -9.06 -7.57
C LEU A 134 -4.92 -8.30 -6.27
N TYR A 135 -4.55 -8.86 -5.12
CA TYR A 135 -4.68 -8.20 -3.82
C TYR A 135 -3.95 -6.84 -3.77
N ASN A 136 -2.67 -6.81 -4.17
CA ASN A 136 -1.88 -5.58 -4.17
C ASN A 136 -2.45 -4.52 -5.14
N GLY A 137 -2.91 -4.96 -6.32
CA GLY A 137 -3.61 -4.10 -7.28
C GLY A 137 -4.89 -3.50 -6.70
N MET A 138 -5.70 -4.33 -6.03
CA MET A 138 -6.91 -3.87 -5.35
C MET A 138 -6.58 -2.83 -4.28
N ASP A 139 -5.59 -3.06 -3.41
CA ASP A 139 -5.16 -2.08 -2.41
C ASP A 139 -4.78 -0.74 -3.06
N ALA A 140 -3.94 -0.74 -4.09
CA ALA A 140 -3.53 0.50 -4.77
C ALA A 140 -4.71 1.27 -5.40
N LEU A 141 -5.66 0.56 -6.03
CA LEU A 141 -6.86 1.18 -6.61
C LEU A 141 -7.76 1.76 -5.53
N LEU A 142 -8.03 0.98 -4.49
CA LEU A 142 -8.93 1.37 -3.40
C LEU A 142 -8.36 2.55 -2.61
N GLU A 143 -7.05 2.57 -2.34
CA GLU A 143 -6.38 3.71 -1.72
C GLU A 143 -6.58 5.00 -2.53
N PHE A 144 -6.44 4.93 -3.86
CA PHE A 144 -6.69 6.07 -4.72
C PHE A 144 -8.14 6.54 -4.61
N LYS A 145 -9.11 5.63 -4.74
CA LYS A 145 -10.55 5.95 -4.66
C LYS A 145 -10.97 6.47 -3.29
N ILE A 146 -10.40 5.93 -2.22
CA ILE A 146 -10.60 6.42 -0.85
C ILE A 146 -10.07 7.84 -0.73
N ALA A 147 -8.85 8.11 -1.23
CA ALA A 147 -8.27 9.45 -1.21
C ALA A 147 -9.14 10.47 -1.97
N GLU A 148 -9.68 10.13 -3.15
CA GLU A 148 -10.59 11.01 -3.89
C GLU A 148 -11.81 11.41 -3.04
N LYS A 149 -12.43 10.46 -2.33
CA LYS A 149 -13.58 10.73 -1.45
C LYS A 149 -13.18 11.59 -0.26
N GLN A 150 -12.09 11.24 0.42
CA GLN A 150 -11.57 12.00 1.57
C GLN A 150 -11.20 13.43 1.18
N MET A 151 -10.53 13.62 0.05
CA MET A 151 -10.15 14.95 -0.44
C MET A 151 -11.37 15.81 -0.72
N LYS A 152 -12.40 15.24 -1.34
CA LYS A 152 -13.67 15.94 -1.56
C LYS A 152 -14.33 16.36 -0.25
N GLU A 153 -14.37 15.49 0.76
CA GLU A 153 -14.95 15.78 2.07
C GLU A 153 -14.16 16.85 2.84
N MET A 154 -12.84 16.86 2.69
CA MET A 154 -11.95 17.83 3.32
C MET A 154 -11.87 19.17 2.57
N GLY A 155 -12.50 19.29 1.40
CA GLY A 155 -12.42 20.50 0.55
C GLY A 155 -11.09 20.66 -0.19
N ASP A 156 -10.31 19.59 -0.31
CA ASP A 156 -9.02 19.57 -1.01
C ASP A 156 -9.19 19.36 -2.51
N LYS A 157 -8.30 19.97 -3.31
CA LYS A 157 -8.20 19.70 -4.75
C LYS A 157 -7.44 18.41 -5.01
N ILE A 158 -8.02 17.56 -5.88
CA ILE A 158 -7.42 16.33 -6.43
C ILE A 158 -6.09 16.66 -7.11
#